data_AF-A0A328FGV1-F1
#
_entry.id   AF-A0A328FGV1-F1
#
_cell.length_a   1.000
_cell.length_b   1.000
_cell.length_c   1.000
_cell.angle_alpha   90.00
_cell.angle_beta   90.00
_cell.angle_gamma   90.00
#
_symmetry.space_group_name_H-M   'P 1'
#
loop_
_entity.id
_entity.type
_entity.pdbx_description
1 polymer ?
#
loop_
_entity_poly.entity_id
_entity_poly.type
_entity_poly.pdbx_seq_one_letter_code
_entity_poly.pdbx_strand_id
1 'polypeptide(L)'
;MSIQMPGVMTPVTDTQESTNAARQLQREKDLEKACQGFEALMLDTLMQGMRDTLPGDSLFPESNASDIYQSLHDQYLTENLSQGRRVTGFKEFLYQQLQDSA
;
A
#
# COMPACT_ATOMS: atom_id res chain seq x y z
N MET A 1 -37.87 -55.96 9.94
CA MET A 1 -36.68 -55.48 10.65
C MET A 1 -35.64 -55.23 9.55
N SER A 2 -35.62 -54.01 9.03
CA SER A 2 -34.96 -53.70 7.76
C SER A 2 -33.77 -52.79 8.02
N ILE A 3 -32.63 -53.25 7.51
CA ILE A 3 -31.32 -52.61 7.52
C ILE A 3 -31.39 -51.23 6.85
N GLN A 4 -30.76 -50.21 7.45
CA GLN A 4 -30.48 -48.92 6.83
C GLN A 4 -28.97 -48.60 6.93
N MET A 5 -28.38 -48.25 5.79
CA MET A 5 -26.96 -47.98 5.49
C MET A 5 -26.38 -46.68 6.10
N PRO A 6 -25.04 -46.48 6.09
CA PRO A 6 -24.38 -45.32 6.70
C PRO A 6 -24.50 -44.04 5.84
N GLY A 7 -24.87 -42.93 6.48
CA GLY A 7 -24.97 -41.60 5.86
C GLY A 7 -23.65 -40.83 5.91
N VAL A 8 -22.99 -40.75 4.76
CA VAL A 8 -22.21 -39.64 4.18
C VAL A 8 -21.44 -38.69 5.15
N MET A 9 -20.11 -38.82 5.14
CA MET A 9 -19.18 -37.73 5.43
C MET A 9 -19.16 -36.79 4.21
N THR A 10 -19.73 -35.58 4.32
CA THR A 10 -19.61 -34.55 3.27
C THR A 10 -18.31 -33.76 3.44
N PRO A 11 -17.37 -33.77 2.47
CA PRO A 11 -16.10 -33.04 2.54
C PRO A 11 -16.17 -31.61 1.96
N VAL A 12 -17.35 -30.99 1.89
CA VAL A 12 -17.57 -29.74 1.13
C VAL A 12 -17.28 -28.47 1.95
N THR A 13 -17.29 -28.52 3.28
CA THR A 13 -17.20 -27.32 4.12
C THR A 13 -15.78 -26.77 4.28
N ASP A 14 -14.76 -27.63 4.39
CA ASP A 14 -13.35 -27.24 4.62
C ASP A 14 -12.71 -26.45 3.46
N THR A 15 -13.09 -26.79 2.22
CA THR A 15 -12.51 -26.16 1.01
C THR A 15 -13.09 -24.76 0.75
N GLN A 16 -14.31 -24.47 1.23
CA GLN A 16 -14.97 -23.18 1.03
C GLN A 16 -14.48 -22.12 2.04
N GLU A 17 -14.25 -22.50 3.30
CA GLU A 17 -13.73 -21.56 4.31
C GLU A 17 -12.28 -21.16 4.04
N SER A 18 -11.43 -22.11 3.65
CA SER A 18 -10.02 -21.86 3.31
C SER A 18 -9.85 -20.94 2.09
N THR A 19 -10.70 -21.06 1.08
CA THR A 19 -10.67 -20.19 -0.11
C THR A 19 -11.15 -18.76 0.18
N ASN A 20 -12.13 -18.60 1.07
CA ASN A 20 -12.61 -17.28 1.51
C ASN A 20 -11.57 -16.56 2.38
N ALA A 21 -10.94 -17.28 3.32
CA ALA A 21 -9.86 -16.72 4.14
C ALA A 21 -8.67 -16.26 3.30
N ALA A 22 -8.27 -17.05 2.29
CA ALA A 22 -7.19 -16.68 1.38
C ALA A 22 -7.51 -15.42 0.56
N ARG A 23 -8.77 -15.26 0.11
CA ARG A 23 -9.22 -14.05 -0.61
C ARG A 23 -9.23 -12.82 0.28
N GLN A 24 -9.67 -12.97 1.53
CA GLN A 24 -9.68 -11.88 2.51
C GLN A 24 -8.25 -11.40 2.80
N LEU A 25 -7.33 -12.33 3.06
CA LEU A 25 -5.92 -12.00 3.30
C LEU A 25 -5.28 -11.30 2.09
N GLN A 26 -5.62 -11.72 0.87
CA GLN A 26 -5.10 -11.06 -0.33
C GLN A 26 -5.62 -9.63 -0.44
N ARG A 27 -6.93 -9.41 -0.19
CA ARG A 27 -7.53 -8.07 -0.19
C ARG A 27 -6.86 -7.16 0.85
N GLU A 28 -6.61 -7.66 2.05
CA GLU A 28 -5.93 -6.90 3.11
C GLU A 28 -4.52 -6.47 2.68
N LYS A 29 -3.76 -7.36 2.05
CA LYS A 29 -2.42 -7.03 1.52
C LYS A 29 -2.46 -6.02 0.39
N ASP A 30 -3.43 -6.15 -0.52
CA ASP A 30 -3.59 -5.22 -1.64
C ASP A 30 -3.98 -3.82 -1.14
N LEU A 31 -4.84 -3.76 -0.11
CA LEU A 31 -5.23 -2.52 0.55
C LEU A 31 -4.04 -1.87 1.28
N GLU A 32 -3.26 -2.64 2.03
CA GLU A 32 -2.04 -2.16 2.70
C GLU A 32 -1.05 -1.58 1.68
N LYS A 33 -0.82 -2.30 0.57
CA LYS A 33 0.06 -1.85 -0.51
C LYS A 33 -0.43 -0.56 -1.18
N ALA A 34 -1.75 -0.43 -1.39
CA ALA A 34 -2.33 0.79 -1.93
C ALA A 34 -2.15 1.99 -0.99
N CYS A 35 -2.38 1.79 0.31
CA CYS A 35 -2.17 2.83 1.33
C CYS A 35 -0.70 3.26 1.40
N GLN A 36 0.22 2.31 1.30
CA GLN A 36 1.66 2.58 1.25
C GLN A 36 2.06 3.40 0.01
N GLY A 37 1.50 3.07 -1.16
CA GLY A 37 1.73 3.83 -2.40
C GLY A 37 1.20 5.27 -2.28
N PHE A 38 0.07 5.46 -1.60
CA PHE A 38 -0.47 6.80 -1.36
C PHE A 38 0.39 7.62 -0.39
N GLU A 39 0.95 7.01 0.66
CA GLU A 39 1.91 7.68 1.55
C GLU A 39 3.16 8.13 0.77
N ALA A 40 3.66 7.33 -0.17
CA ALA A 40 4.77 7.73 -1.03
C ALA A 40 4.44 8.97 -1.88
N LEU A 41 3.28 8.98 -2.55
CA LEU A 41 2.84 10.12 -3.37
C LEU A 41 2.66 11.39 -2.55
N MET A 42 2.09 11.27 -1.35
CA MET A 42 1.95 12.39 -0.43
C MET A 42 3.32 12.94 -0.01
N LEU A 43 4.26 12.06 0.34
CA LEU A 43 5.62 12.45 0.71
C LEU A 43 6.34 13.15 -0.43
N ASP A 44 6.23 12.64 -1.66
CA ASP A 44 6.81 13.27 -2.85
C ASP A 44 6.24 14.67 -3.07
N THR A 45 4.92 14.81 -2.99
CA THR A 45 4.23 16.11 -3.08
C THR A 45 4.70 17.07 -1.99
N LEU A 46 4.86 16.58 -0.76
CA LEU A 46 5.35 17.39 0.36
C LEU A 46 6.80 17.85 0.12
N MET A 47 7.68 16.96 -0.33
CA MET A 47 9.08 17.29 -0.62
C MET A 47 9.20 18.29 -1.77
N GLN A 48 8.38 18.16 -2.82
CA GLN A 48 8.28 19.14 -3.90
C GLN A 48 7.84 20.51 -3.36
N GLY A 49 6.73 20.55 -2.60
CA GLY A 49 6.24 21.79 -2.01
C GLY A 49 7.25 22.47 -1.07
N MET A 50 8.06 21.70 -0.34
CA MET A 50 9.16 22.25 0.48
C MET A 50 10.26 22.88 -0.38
N ARG A 51 10.62 22.28 -1.51
CA ARG A 51 11.65 22.82 -2.42
C ARG A 51 11.19 24.06 -3.16
N ASP A 52 9.92 24.12 -3.54
CA ASP A 52 9.33 25.30 -4.19
C ASP A 52 9.40 26.56 -3.31
N THR A 53 9.61 26.41 -1.99
CA THR A 53 9.83 27.53 -1.07
C THR A 53 11.26 28.07 -1.08
N LEU A 54 12.22 27.37 -1.70
CA LEU A 54 13.61 27.80 -1.76
C LEU A 54 13.81 28.78 -2.94
N PRO A 55 14.61 29.84 -2.76
CA PRO A 55 14.93 30.76 -3.84
C PRO A 55 15.73 30.03 -4.94
N GLY A 56 15.38 30.28 -6.21
CA GLY A 56 15.97 29.64 -7.40
C GLY A 56 17.45 29.98 -7.71
N ASP A 57 18.15 30.67 -6.81
CA ASP A 57 19.60 30.86 -6.88
C ASP A 57 20.31 29.61 -6.33
N SER A 58 20.20 28.51 -7.07
CA SER A 58 20.99 27.31 -6.80
C SER A 58 22.46 27.56 -7.16
N LEU A 59 23.38 27.00 -6.38
CA LEU A 59 24.83 27.06 -6.66
C LEU A 59 25.20 26.39 -8.00
N PHE A 60 24.31 25.56 -8.54
CA PHE A 60 24.46 24.89 -9.82
C PHE A 60 23.39 25.37 -10.81
N PRO A 61 23.72 25.50 -12.10
CA PRO A 61 22.73 25.81 -13.12
C PRO A 61 21.64 24.73 -13.15
N GLU A 62 20.37 25.13 -13.05
CA GLU A 62 19.27 24.22 -13.30
C GLU A 62 19.27 23.78 -14.77
N SER A 63 18.96 22.50 -14.98
CA SER A 63 18.85 21.92 -16.32
C SER A 63 17.78 20.84 -16.29
N ASN A 64 17.09 20.67 -17.41
CA ASN A 64 16.04 19.65 -17.53
C ASN A 64 16.53 18.24 -17.13
N ALA A 65 17.80 17.92 -17.39
CA ALA A 65 18.38 16.63 -16.99
C ALA A 65 18.50 16.51 -15.47
N SER A 66 18.87 17.59 -14.78
CA SER A 66 18.91 17.65 -13.32
C SER A 66 17.52 17.48 -12.72
N ASP A 67 16.51 18.16 -13.28
CA ASP A 67 15.13 18.12 -12.77
C ASP A 67 14.52 16.72 -12.92
N ILE A 68 14.77 16.07 -14.07
CA ILE A 68 14.35 14.69 -14.31
C ILE A 68 15.06 13.75 -13.33
N TYR A 69 16.37 13.89 -13.14
CA TYR A 69 17.08 13.06 -12.17
C TYR A 69 16.57 13.25 -10.75
N GLN A 70 16.35 14.50 -10.34
CA GLN A 70 15.88 14.85 -9.02
C GLN A 70 14.48 14.30 -8.74
N SER A 71 13.54 14.46 -9.69
CA SER A 71 12.19 13.88 -9.57
C SER A 71 12.22 12.36 -9.47
N LEU A 72 13.03 11.67 -10.29
CA LEU A 72 13.20 10.21 -10.18
C LEU A 72 13.83 9.79 -8.85
N HIS A 73 14.80 10.58 -8.36
CA HIS A 73 15.45 10.33 -7.08
C HIS A 73 14.47 10.49 -5.92
N ASP A 74 13.68 11.56 -5.91
CA ASP A 74 12.67 11.84 -4.89
C ASP A 74 11.57 10.78 -4.89
N GLN A 75 11.11 10.36 -6.06
CA GLN A 75 10.13 9.28 -6.18
C GLN A 75 10.67 7.96 -5.60
N TYR A 76 11.90 7.58 -5.94
CA TYR A 76 12.51 6.38 -5.37
C TYR A 76 12.70 6.50 -3.85
N LEU A 77 13.16 7.65 -3.38
CA LEU A 77 13.36 7.90 -1.95
C LEU A 77 12.04 7.76 -1.18
N THR A 78 10.98 8.42 -1.66
CA THR A 78 9.67 8.42 -1.00
C THR A 78 8.99 7.06 -1.04
N GLU A 79 9.18 6.28 -2.11
CA GLU A 79 8.74 4.87 -2.16
C GLU A 79 9.46 3.99 -1.13
N ASN A 80 10.78 4.18 -0.95
CA ASN A 80 11.52 3.45 0.10
C ASN A 80 11.11 3.88 1.50
N LEU A 81 10.87 5.19 1.70
CA LEU A 81 10.40 5.71 2.98
C LEU A 81 9.01 5.14 3.32
N SER A 82 8.07 5.11 2.37
CA SER A 82 6.72 4.58 2.64
C SER A 82 6.71 3.09 3.02
N GLN A 83 7.71 2.30 2.61
CA GLN A 83 7.88 0.90 3.05
C GLN A 83 8.25 0.79 4.54
N GLY A 84 8.88 1.83 5.09
CA GLY A 84 9.25 1.90 6.50
C GLY A 84 8.03 1.86 7.43
N ARG A 85 8.16 1.23 8.60
CA ARG A 85 7.02 1.02 9.52
C ARG A 85 6.50 2.29 10.22
N ARG A 86 7.21 3.42 10.16
CA ARG A 86 6.93 4.62 10.98
C ARG A 86 7.45 5.94 10.38
N VAL A 87 7.23 6.19 9.09
CA VAL A 87 7.69 7.48 8.51
C VAL A 87 6.73 8.61 8.84
N THR A 88 5.45 8.48 8.49
CA THR A 88 4.45 9.52 8.82
C THR A 88 3.24 9.00 9.59
N GLY A 89 2.99 7.68 9.56
CA GLY A 89 1.82 7.07 10.20
C GLY A 89 0.54 7.20 9.36
N PHE A 90 0.65 7.74 8.16
CA PHE A 90 -0.49 8.08 7.33
C PHE A 90 -1.09 6.86 6.63
N LYS A 91 -0.26 5.90 6.20
CA LYS A 91 -0.77 4.65 5.60
C LYS A 91 -1.60 3.84 6.60
N GLU A 92 -1.22 3.83 7.88
CA GLU A 92 -1.96 3.13 8.93
C GLU A 92 -3.31 3.81 9.18
N PHE A 93 -3.32 5.14 9.22
CA PHE A 93 -4.55 5.91 9.34
C PHE A 93 -5.50 5.65 8.17
N LEU A 94 -4.99 5.70 6.93
CA LEU A 94 -5.77 5.41 5.73
C LEU A 94 -6.29 3.97 5.70
N TYR A 95 -5.45 3.02 6.07
CA TYR A 95 -5.83 1.61 6.14
C TYR A 95 -6.99 1.40 7.12
N GLN A 96 -6.91 2.00 8.32
CA GLN A 96 -7.98 1.94 9.31
C GLN A 96 -9.29 2.55 8.77
N GLN A 97 -9.22 3.74 8.18
CA GLN A 97 -10.41 4.39 7.62
C GLN A 97 -11.07 3.59 6.49
N LEU A 98 -10.26 2.98 5.62
CA LEU A 98 -10.77 2.17 4.52
C LEU A 98 -11.32 0.83 4.99
N GLN A 99 -10.68 0.21 5.99
CA GLN A 99 -11.17 -1.03 6.59
C GLN A 99 -12.50 -0.84 7.32
N ASP A 100 -12.68 0.29 8.02
CA ASP A 100 -13.93 0.61 8.72
C ASP A 100 -15.09 0.93 7.75
N SER A 101 -14.77 1.34 6.52
CA SER A 101 -15.74 1.71 5.48
C SER A 101 -16.16 0.57 4.54
N ALA A 102 -15.47 -0.58 4.59
CA ALA A 102 -15.64 -1.73 3.71
C ALA A 102 -16.51 -2.83 4.32
#